data_AF-A0A5E4B398-F1
#
_entry.id   AF-A0A5E4B398-F1
#
_cell.length_a   1.000
_cell.length_b   1.000
_cell.length_c   1.000
_cell.angle_alpha   90.00
_cell.angle_beta   90.00
_cell.angle_gamma   90.00
#
_symmetry.space_group_name_H-M   'P 1'
#
loop_
_entity.id
_entity.type
_entity.pdbx_description
1 polymer ?
#
loop_
_entity_poly.entity_id
_entity_poly.type
_entity_poly.pdbx_seq_one_letter_code
_entity_poly.pdbx_strand_id
1 'polypeptide(L)' 'IGLKQVKYLVLDEADRMLDMGFGPEMKKLISCPGMPSKEQRQTLLFSATFPEEIQ' A
#
# COMPACT_ATOMS: atom_id res chain seq x y z
N ILE A 1 -11.43 -0.02 14.75
CA ILE A 1 -11.44 0.95 13.62
C ILE A 1 -11.30 0.13 12.35
N GLY A 2 -12.19 0.29 11.35
CA GLY A 2 -12.24 -0.59 10.17
C GLY A 2 -11.91 0.15 8.87
N LEU A 3 -11.31 -0.55 7.90
CA LEU A 3 -10.87 0.01 6.62
C LEU A 3 -11.95 -0.02 5.51
N LYS A 4 -13.18 -0.47 5.84
CA LYS A 4 -14.26 -0.78 4.87
C LYS A 4 -14.74 0.39 4.00
N GLN A 5 -14.42 1.62 4.37
CA GLN A 5 -14.84 2.83 3.64
C GLN A 5 -13.66 3.62 3.08
N VAL A 6 -12.45 3.04 3.06
CA VAL A 6 -11.26 3.70 2.50
C VAL A 6 -11.40 3.84 0.99
N LYS A 7 -11.57 5.08 0.51
CA LYS A 7 -11.64 5.40 -0.92
C LYS A 7 -10.28 5.69 -1.54
N TYR A 8 -9.34 6.18 -0.73
CA TYR A 8 -8.01 6.58 -1.17
C TYR A 8 -6.97 5.93 -0.27
N LEU A 9 -6.06 5.18 -0.89
CA LEU A 9 -4.90 4.60 -0.24
C LEU A 9 -3.66 5.27 -0.82
N VAL A 10 -2.88 5.96 0.02
CA VAL A 10 -1.64 6.62 -0.39
C VAL A 10 -0.48 5.91 0.29
N LEU A 11 0.51 5.51 -0.50
CA LEU A 11 1.77 4.93 -0.05
C LEU A 11 2.86 5.94 -0.42
N ASP A 12 3.50 6.54 0.58
CA ASP A 12 4.54 7.55 0.40
C ASP A 12 5.89 7.02 0.90
N GLU A 13 6.99 7.45 0.28
CA GLU A 13 8.34 6.89 0.47
C GLU A 13 8.35 5.34 0.40
N ALA A 14 7.71 4.77 -0.63
CA ALA A 14 7.52 3.32 -0.74
C ALA A 14 8.85 2.52 -0.80
N ASP A 15 9.89 3.09 -1.41
CA ASP A 15 11.24 2.54 -1.39
C ASP A 15 11.81 2.46 0.02
N ARG A 16 11.70 3.52 0.83
CA ARG A 16 12.15 3.47 2.23
C ARG A 16 11.36 2.50 3.08
N MET A 17 10.05 2.38 2.85
CA MET A 17 9.25 1.38 3.55
C MET A 17 9.77 -0.04 3.26
N LEU A 18 10.18 -0.32 2.02
CA LEU A 18 10.79 -1.60 1.67
C LEU A 18 12.17 -1.78 2.30
N ASP A 19 13.02 -0.76 2.31
CA ASP A 19 14.34 -0.78 2.96
C ASP A 19 14.23 -1.09 4.47
N MET A 20 13.18 -0.61 5.11
CA MET A 20 12.87 -0.88 6.53
C MET A 20 12.24 -2.26 6.76
N GLY A 21 11.95 -3.01 5.69
CA GLY A 21 11.34 -4.34 5.76
C GLY A 21 9.81 -4.34 5.90
N PHE A 22 9.12 -3.24 5.61
CA PHE A 22 7.65 -3.14 5.72
C PHE A 22 6.87 -3.82 4.59
N GLY A 23 7.54 -4.36 3.56
CA GLY A 23 6.88 -5.02 2.43
C GLY A 23 5.82 -6.07 2.81
N PRO A 24 6.09 -7.01 3.74
CA PRO A 24 5.10 -7.98 4.20
C PRO A 24 3.89 -7.34 4.91
N GLU A 25 4.11 -6.25 5.65
CA GLU A 25 3.07 -5.55 6.40
C GLU A 25 2.18 -4.72 5.48
N MET A 26 2.77 -4.07 4.47
CA MET A 26 2.01 -3.41 3.40
C MET A 26 1.11 -4.39 2.66
N LYS A 27 1.62 -5.59 2.31
CA LYS A 27 0.82 -6.66 1.71
C LYS A 27 -0.34 -7.07 2.62
N LYS A 28 -0.08 -7.27 3.93
CA LYS A 28 -1.14 -7.57 4.91
C LYS A 28 -2.19 -6.46 5.00
N LEU A 29 -1.79 -5.18 4.94
CA LEU A 29 -2.70 -4.04 4.99
C LEU A 29 -3.60 -3.98 3.75
N ILE A 30 -3.03 -4.18 2.57
CA ILE A 30 -3.74 -4.21 1.28
C ILE A 30 -4.71 -5.39 1.20
N SER A 31 -4.34 -6.54 1.77
CA SER A 31 -5.14 -7.77 1.82
C SER A 31 -6.02 -7.90 3.06
N CYS A 32 -6.09 -6.86 3.90
CA CYS A 32 -6.86 -6.90 5.14
C CYS A 32 -8.35 -7.12 4.84
N PRO A 33 -9.09 -7.97 5.60
CA PRO A 33 -10.50 -8.32 5.37
C PRO A 33 -11.54 -7.17 5.55
N GLY A 34 -11.09 -5.93 5.49
CA GLY A 34 -11.94 -4.75 5.37
C GLY A 34 -11.41 -3.74 4.35
N MET A 35 -10.34 -4.01 3.62
CA MET A 35 -9.87 -3.10 2.59
C MET A 35 -10.73 -3.28 1.33
N PRO A 36 -11.37 -2.23 0.77
CA PRO A 36 -12.12 -2.31 -0.49
C PRO A 36 -11.22 -2.79 -1.62
N SER A 37 -11.73 -3.44 -2.67
CA SER A 37 -10.87 -3.92 -3.76
C SER A 37 -10.19 -2.77 -4.51
N LYS A 38 -9.17 -3.06 -5.34
CA LYS A 38 -8.46 -2.02 -6.12
C LYS A 38 -9.38 -1.27 -7.09
N GLU A 39 -10.49 -1.87 -7.48
CA GLU A 39 -11.51 -1.27 -8.34
C GLU A 39 -12.44 -0.32 -7.58
N GLN A 40 -12.54 -0.48 -6.25
CA GLN A 40 -13.40 0.33 -5.38
C GLN A 40 -12.64 1.42 -4.60
N ARG A 41 -11.32 1.44 -4.69
CA ARG A 41 -10.46 2.46 -4.06
C ARG A 41 -9.39 2.92 -5.04
N GLN A 42 -9.07 4.21 -5.01
CA GLN A 42 -7.92 4.73 -5.74
C GLN A 42 -6.66 4.53 -4.89
N THR A 43 -5.62 3.93 -5.48
CA THR A 43 -4.33 3.75 -4.81
C THR A 43 -3.29 4.64 -5.48
N LEU A 44 -2.58 5.45 -4.71
CA LEU A 44 -1.44 6.26 -5.15
C LEU A 44 -0.18 5.75 -4.48
N LEU A 45 0.89 5.57 -5.25
CA LEU A 45 2.20 5.17 -4.75
C LEU A 45 3.22 6.24 -5.16
N PHE A 46 3.92 6.77 -4.17
CA PHE A 46 5.01 7.73 -4.30
C PHE A 46 6.29 7.06 -3.80
N SER A 47 7.32 7.11 -4.62
CA SER A 47 8.63 6.52 -4.34
C SER A 47 9.69 7.35 -5.04
N ALA A 48 10.85 7.54 -4.40
CA ALA A 48 11.97 8.25 -5.02
C ALA A 48 12.73 7.35 -6.00
N THR A 49 12.72 6.03 -5.75
CA THR A 49 13.35 5.00 -6.57
C THR A 49 12.35 3.91 -6.99
N PHE A 50 12.71 3.11 -8.01
CA PHE A 50 11.83 2.07 -8.57
C PHE A 50 12.56 0.71 -8.69
N PRO A 51 12.83 0.03 -7.56
CA PRO A 51 13.40 -1.32 -7.55
C PRO A 51 12.37 -2.38 -7.98
N GLU A 52 12.83 -3.59 -8.34
CA GLU A 52 11.98 -4.73 -8.76
C GLU A 52 10.87 -5.07 -7.75
N GLU A 53 11.08 -4.76 -6.48
CA GLU A 53 10.12 -5.02 -5.40
C GLU A 53 8.89 -4.08 -5.43
N ILE A 54 9.01 -2.92 -6.09
CA ILE A 54 7.90 -1.96 -6.32
C ILE A 54 7.21 -2.22 -7.66
N GLN A 55 7.93 -2.81 -8.64
CA GLN A 55 7.42 -3.12 -9.98
C GLN A 55 6.25 -4.11 -9.95
#